data_AF-A0A2E3ZSU4-F1
#
_entry.id   AF-A0A2E3ZSU4-F1
#
_cell.length_a   1.000
_cell.length_b   1.000
_cell.length_c   1.000
_cell.angle_alpha   90.00
_cell.angle_beta   90.00
_cell.angle_gamma   90.00
#
_symmetry.space_group_name_H-M   'P 1'
#
loop_
_entity.id
_entity.type
_entity.pdbx_description
1 polymer ?
#
loop_
_entity_poly.entity_id
_entity_poly.type
_entity_poly.pdbx_seq_one_letter_code
_entity_poly.pdbx_strand_id
1 'polypeptide(L)'
;MLSLSLFCSSQTISLAVFNDKKLINLSKKKILDNKIEGIFKILKECLKKFDIDDFSNIFFSTGPGSFTALRSIKAISQALALTSNSQLFSASSFSPLLATNVIKEKKVLACFKSTKNKFFYQVFEKKGRFFKPKYNLNLGEESQLISYYFEKKKDCNNLLLLSSDKLTNLNKNEIKSIIKKVDASHLAKSIFLGYGSKKIEIFYHNTYYEKY
;
A
#
# COMPACT_ATOMS: atom_id res chain seq x y z
N MET A 1 0.41 -8.76 -22.31
CA MET A 1 0.34 -7.28 -22.14
C MET A 1 1.15 -6.89 -20.90
N LEU A 2 2.16 -6.01 -21.00
CA LEU A 2 2.96 -5.67 -19.82
C LEU A 2 2.30 -4.63 -18.93
N SER A 3 2.47 -4.79 -17.62
CA SER A 3 2.03 -3.83 -16.61
C SER A 3 3.17 -3.53 -15.63
N LEU A 4 3.38 -2.25 -15.34
CA LEU A 4 4.36 -1.77 -14.36
C LEU A 4 3.65 -1.29 -13.09
N SER A 5 4.11 -1.72 -11.93
CA SER A 5 3.59 -1.25 -10.64
C SER A 5 4.68 -0.62 -9.79
N LEU A 6 4.39 0.55 -9.26
CA LEU A 6 5.25 1.31 -8.36
C LEU A 6 4.58 1.42 -6.99
N PHE A 7 5.28 1.01 -5.95
CA PHE A 7 4.79 1.11 -4.58
C PHE A 7 5.88 1.64 -3.67
N CYS A 8 5.51 2.61 -2.85
CA CYS A 8 6.40 3.19 -1.86
C CYS A 8 5.73 3.19 -0.48
N SER A 9 6.41 2.57 0.48
CA SER A 9 6.10 2.68 1.91
C SER A 9 7.07 3.65 2.58
N SER A 10 6.91 3.88 3.88
CA SER A 10 7.88 4.68 4.66
C SER A 10 9.26 4.03 4.78
N GLN A 11 9.44 2.77 4.38
CA GLN A 11 10.68 2.01 4.56
C GLN A 11 11.25 1.45 3.26
N THR A 12 10.42 1.26 2.24
CA THR A 12 10.79 0.53 1.03
C THR A 12 10.16 1.15 -0.20
N ILE A 13 10.94 1.23 -1.26
CA ILE A 13 10.47 1.49 -2.61
C ILE A 13 10.53 0.17 -3.36
N SER A 14 9.51 -0.11 -4.15
CA SER A 14 9.44 -1.33 -4.95
C SER A 14 8.81 -1.09 -6.31
N LEU A 15 9.25 -1.89 -7.26
CA LEU A 15 8.78 -1.91 -8.64
C LEU A 15 8.51 -3.36 -9.03
N ALA A 16 7.36 -3.61 -9.65
CA ALA A 16 7.01 -4.92 -10.16
C ALA A 16 6.58 -4.83 -11.62
N VAL A 17 6.99 -5.81 -12.43
CA VAL A 17 6.53 -5.98 -13.81
C VAL A 17 5.73 -7.26 -13.91
N PHE A 18 4.58 -7.15 -14.56
CA PHE A 18 3.72 -8.28 -14.89
C PHE A 18 3.59 -8.42 -16.40
N ASN A 19 3.58 -9.66 -16.89
CA ASN A 19 2.99 -9.98 -18.18
C ASN A 19 1.59 -10.54 -17.91
N ASP A 20 0.57 -9.80 -18.32
CA ASP A 20 -0.82 -9.99 -17.93
C ASP A 20 -0.97 -10.02 -16.41
N LYS A 21 -1.18 -11.21 -15.81
CA LYS A 21 -1.31 -11.40 -14.36
C LYS A 21 -0.13 -12.18 -13.76
N LYS A 22 0.88 -12.53 -14.55
CA LYS A 22 2.07 -13.27 -14.11
C LYS A 22 3.19 -12.28 -13.78
N LEU A 23 3.68 -12.35 -12.54
CA LEU A 23 4.84 -11.56 -12.11
C LEU A 23 6.09 -12.05 -12.84
N ILE A 24 6.80 -11.14 -13.51
CA ILE A 24 8.04 -11.45 -14.25
C ILE A 24 9.27 -10.72 -13.71
N ASN A 25 9.10 -9.58 -13.03
CA ASN A 25 10.21 -8.89 -12.36
C ASN A 25 9.73 -8.22 -11.07
N LEU A 26 10.57 -8.23 -10.03
CA LEU A 26 10.32 -7.53 -8.77
C LEU A 26 11.64 -6.97 -8.24
N SER A 27 11.72 -5.65 -8.17
CA SER A 27 12.85 -4.92 -7.60
C SER A 27 12.41 -4.22 -6.32
N LYS A 28 13.25 -4.27 -5.29
CA LYS A 28 13.01 -3.61 -4.00
C LYS A 28 14.25 -2.90 -3.54
N LYS A 29 14.08 -1.73 -2.93
CA LYS A 29 15.16 -0.99 -2.28
C LYS A 29 14.65 -0.41 -0.97
N LYS A 30 15.46 -0.50 0.08
CA LYS A 30 15.17 0.20 1.33
C LYS A 30 15.37 1.71 1.13
N ILE A 31 14.50 2.50 1.76
CA ILE A 31 14.68 3.94 1.87
C ILE A 31 15.72 4.16 2.97
N LEU A 32 16.80 4.86 2.63
CA LEU A 32 17.83 5.29 3.56
C LEU A 32 17.71 6.81 3.69
N ASP A 33 17.72 7.32 4.93
CA ASP A 33 17.70 8.75 5.24
C ASP A 33 16.59 9.56 4.55
N ASN A 34 15.39 8.96 4.39
CA ASN A 34 14.24 9.54 3.69
C ASN A 34 14.50 9.90 2.21
N LYS A 35 15.60 9.44 1.60
CA LYS A 35 15.93 9.72 0.20
C LYS A 35 15.20 8.76 -0.74
N ILE A 36 14.40 9.32 -1.64
CA ILE A 36 13.60 8.57 -2.62
C ILE A 36 14.37 8.26 -3.90
N GLU A 37 15.61 8.74 -4.04
CA GLU A 37 16.51 8.48 -5.19
C GLU A 37 16.60 7.00 -5.60
N GLY A 38 16.37 6.10 -4.63
CA GLY A 38 16.23 4.67 -4.88
C GLY A 38 15.22 4.30 -5.98
N ILE A 39 14.17 5.11 -6.19
CA ILE A 39 13.17 4.86 -7.23
C ILE A 39 13.74 4.96 -8.64
N PHE A 40 14.57 5.96 -8.90
CA PHE A 40 15.17 6.15 -10.22
C PHE A 40 16.16 5.04 -10.54
N LYS A 41 16.89 4.55 -9.52
CA LYS A 41 17.78 3.40 -9.70
C LYS A 41 17.01 2.14 -10.13
N ILE A 42 15.96 1.77 -9.39
CA ILE A 42 15.17 0.56 -9.74
C ILE A 42 14.43 0.72 -11.07
N LEU A 43 13.99 1.94 -11.39
CA LEU A 43 13.33 2.23 -12.67
C LEU A 43 14.33 2.11 -13.83
N LYS A 44 15.54 2.69 -13.70
CA LYS A 44 16.60 2.57 -14.71
C LYS A 44 17.00 1.11 -14.94
N GLU A 45 17.11 0.32 -13.88
CA GLU A 45 17.38 -1.12 -14.00
C GLU A 45 16.24 -1.88 -14.68
N CYS A 46 14.99 -1.47 -14.47
CA CYS A 46 13.83 -2.03 -15.15
C CYS A 46 13.84 -1.69 -16.64
N LEU A 47 14.05 -0.43 -17.01
CA LEU A 47 14.03 0.05 -18.39
C LEU A 47 15.24 -0.42 -19.22
N LYS A 48 16.26 -1.02 -18.60
CA LYS A 48 17.30 -1.77 -19.31
C LYS A 48 16.82 -3.13 -19.82
N LYS A 49 15.74 -3.68 -19.24
CA LYS A 49 15.24 -5.04 -19.51
C LYS A 49 13.93 -5.03 -20.30
N PHE A 50 13.18 -3.94 -20.24
CA PHE A 50 11.87 -3.81 -20.84
C PHE A 50 11.80 -2.46 -21.54
N ASP A 51 11.25 -2.45 -22.74
CA ASP A 51 10.93 -1.20 -23.41
C ASP A 51 9.81 -0.49 -22.64
N ILE A 52 9.87 0.84 -22.58
CA ILE A 52 8.83 1.64 -21.96
C ILE A 52 7.52 1.50 -22.74
N ASP A 53 7.59 1.38 -24.06
CA ASP A 53 6.43 1.32 -24.95
C ASP A 53 5.69 -0.03 -24.87
N ASP A 54 6.33 -1.07 -24.33
CA ASP A 54 5.70 -2.38 -24.10
C ASP A 54 4.68 -2.35 -22.95
N PHE A 55 4.80 -1.38 -22.04
CA PHE A 55 3.86 -1.22 -20.94
C PHE A 55 2.54 -0.67 -21.48
N SER A 56 1.45 -1.37 -21.18
CA SER A 56 0.09 -0.91 -21.50
C SER A 56 -0.65 -0.42 -20.25
N ASN A 57 -0.12 -0.73 -19.06
CA ASN A 57 -0.67 -0.25 -17.80
C ASN A 57 0.43 0.16 -16.82
N ILE A 58 0.22 1.29 -16.15
CA ILE A 58 1.04 1.78 -15.04
C ILE A 58 0.18 1.85 -13.78
N PHE A 59 0.70 1.32 -12.68
CA PHE A 59 0.01 1.24 -11.39
C PHE A 59 0.78 1.94 -10.29
N PHE A 60 0.10 2.69 -9.42
CA PHE A 60 0.73 3.29 -8.24
C PHE A 60 -0.19 3.38 -7.02
N SER A 61 0.40 3.57 -5.84
CA SER A 61 -0.35 3.74 -4.59
C SER A 61 -0.67 5.21 -4.31
N THR A 62 -1.89 5.54 -3.92
CA THR A 62 -2.31 6.92 -3.59
C THR A 62 -2.13 7.31 -2.13
N GLY A 63 -1.74 6.38 -1.26
CA GLY A 63 -1.62 6.63 0.16
C GLY A 63 -2.63 5.85 1.01
N PRO A 64 -2.53 5.95 2.34
CA PRO A 64 -1.66 6.87 3.08
C PRO A 64 -0.16 6.50 2.99
N GLY A 65 0.73 7.41 3.36
CA GLY A 65 2.18 7.21 3.25
C GLY A 65 2.98 8.53 3.31
N SER A 66 4.29 8.44 3.05
CA SER A 66 5.16 9.64 2.99
C SER A 66 4.76 10.55 1.83
N PHE A 67 4.54 11.84 2.09
CA PHE A 67 4.16 12.85 1.09
C PHE A 67 5.13 12.94 -0.07
N THR A 68 6.42 13.07 0.23
CA THR A 68 7.46 13.18 -0.80
C THR A 68 7.44 11.93 -1.66
N ALA A 69 7.33 10.75 -1.04
CA ALA A 69 7.27 9.47 -1.75
C ALA A 69 6.05 9.36 -2.65
N LEU A 70 4.86 9.64 -2.11
CA LEU A 70 3.60 9.55 -2.86
C LEU A 70 3.57 10.52 -4.05
N ARG A 71 4.08 11.74 -3.87
CA ARG A 71 4.21 12.72 -4.97
C ARG A 71 5.20 12.26 -6.03
N SER A 72 6.36 11.75 -5.62
CA SER A 72 7.36 11.24 -6.55
C SER A 72 6.82 10.06 -7.36
N ILE A 73 6.22 9.05 -6.72
CA ILE A 73 5.70 7.89 -7.46
C ILE A 73 4.54 8.27 -8.37
N LYS A 74 3.67 9.21 -7.96
CA LYS A 74 2.59 9.71 -8.81
C LYS A 74 3.17 10.40 -10.06
N ALA A 75 4.08 11.35 -9.88
CA ALA A 75 4.68 12.08 -11.00
C ALA A 75 5.39 11.15 -11.98
N ILE A 76 6.19 10.20 -11.46
CA ILE A 76 6.87 9.18 -12.27
C ILE A 76 5.84 8.33 -13.02
N SER A 77 4.78 7.88 -12.35
CA SER A 77 3.75 7.03 -12.99
C SER A 77 3.00 7.77 -14.09
N GLN A 78 2.71 9.06 -13.90
CA GLN A 78 2.09 9.90 -14.92
C GLN A 78 3.02 10.09 -16.12
N ALA A 79 4.30 10.38 -15.88
CA ALA A 79 5.28 10.51 -16.95
C ALA A 79 5.41 9.22 -17.76
N LEU A 80 5.58 8.07 -17.08
CA LEU A 80 5.64 6.77 -17.75
C LEU A 80 4.38 6.46 -18.54
N ALA A 81 3.20 6.76 -18.00
CA ALA A 81 1.93 6.54 -18.68
C ALA A 81 1.78 7.41 -19.92
N LEU A 82 2.18 8.68 -19.85
CA LEU A 82 2.19 9.59 -20.99
C LEU A 82 3.15 9.14 -22.08
N THR A 83 4.38 8.73 -21.71
CA THR A 83 5.40 8.31 -22.68
C THR A 83 5.01 7.02 -23.40
N SER A 84 4.50 6.02 -22.66
CA SER A 84 4.13 4.71 -23.23
C SER A 84 2.70 4.64 -23.79
N ASN A 85 1.94 5.74 -23.73
CA ASN A 85 0.49 5.74 -23.99
C ASN A 85 -0.28 4.67 -23.18
N SER A 86 0.22 4.36 -21.97
CA SER A 86 -0.36 3.38 -21.05
C SER A 86 -1.60 3.92 -20.32
N GLN A 87 -2.45 2.99 -19.89
CA GLN A 87 -3.48 3.31 -18.91
C GLN A 87 -2.87 3.48 -17.52
N LEU A 88 -3.28 4.52 -16.80
CA LEU A 88 -2.84 4.79 -15.43
C LEU A 88 -3.93 4.39 -14.43
N PHE A 89 -3.59 3.49 -13.51
CA PHE A 89 -4.46 3.11 -12.40
C PHE A 89 -3.78 3.33 -11.06
N SER A 90 -4.61 3.52 -10.04
CA SER A 90 -4.15 3.70 -8.68
C SER A 90 -5.00 2.91 -7.69
N ALA A 91 -4.43 2.62 -6.52
CA ALA A 91 -5.16 2.06 -5.40
C ALA A 91 -4.61 2.60 -4.06
N SER A 92 -5.41 2.51 -2.99
CA SER A 92 -4.92 2.88 -1.65
C SER A 92 -3.77 1.95 -1.21
N SER A 93 -2.85 2.47 -0.40
CA SER A 93 -1.80 1.70 0.28
C SER A 93 -2.33 0.57 1.17
N PHE A 94 -3.61 0.61 1.58
CA PHE A 94 -4.26 -0.49 2.30
C PHE A 94 -4.72 -1.63 1.39
N SER A 95 -4.97 -1.37 0.10
CA SER A 95 -5.51 -2.36 -0.84
C SER A 95 -4.69 -3.65 -0.91
N PRO A 96 -3.35 -3.64 -0.88
CA PRO A 96 -2.53 -4.86 -0.82
C PRO A 96 -2.76 -5.78 0.39
N LEU A 97 -3.23 -5.23 1.52
CA LEU A 97 -3.59 -5.98 2.73
C LEU A 97 -5.03 -6.51 2.63
N LEU A 98 -5.94 -5.70 2.07
CA LEU A 98 -7.37 -5.99 1.98
C LEU A 98 -7.76 -6.92 0.83
N ALA A 99 -7.02 -6.86 -0.28
CA ALA A 99 -7.29 -7.63 -1.49
C ALA A 99 -6.82 -9.07 -1.35
N THR A 100 -7.57 -9.86 -0.58
CA THR A 100 -7.30 -11.27 -0.35
C THR A 100 -8.61 -12.05 -0.17
N ASN A 101 -8.66 -13.26 -0.72
CA ASN A 101 -9.80 -14.16 -0.58
C ASN A 101 -9.79 -14.92 0.76
N VAL A 102 -8.73 -14.78 1.55
CA VAL A 102 -8.53 -15.55 2.79
C VAL A 102 -9.22 -14.91 3.99
N ILE A 103 -9.56 -13.61 3.91
CA ILE A 103 -10.27 -12.91 5.00
C ILE A 103 -11.76 -13.28 4.98
N LYS A 104 -12.17 -14.00 6.01
CA LYS A 104 -13.56 -14.40 6.24
C LYS A 104 -14.32 -13.35 7.06
N GLU A 105 -13.60 -12.58 7.86
CA GLU A 105 -14.12 -11.57 8.77
C GLU A 105 -14.80 -10.43 8.00
N LYS A 106 -15.98 -10.02 8.49
CA LYS A 106 -16.73 -8.90 7.91
C LYS A 106 -16.05 -7.55 8.19
N LYS A 107 -15.28 -7.45 9.28
CA LYS A 107 -14.59 -6.22 9.68
C LYS A 107 -13.13 -6.51 9.98
N VAL A 108 -12.25 -5.62 9.53
CA VAL A 108 -10.81 -5.73 9.75
C VAL A 108 -10.25 -4.39 10.18
N LEU A 109 -9.27 -4.40 11.08
CA LEU A 109 -8.39 -3.26 11.31
C LEU A 109 -7.15 -3.49 10.45
N ALA A 110 -6.91 -2.65 9.46
CA ALA A 110 -5.69 -2.73 8.67
C ALA A 110 -4.72 -1.65 9.12
N CYS A 111 -3.43 -2.00 9.23
CA CYS A 111 -2.38 -1.07 9.55
C CYS A 111 -1.12 -1.30 8.72
N PHE A 112 -0.35 -0.24 8.53
CA PHE A 112 1.00 -0.34 8.01
C PHE A 112 1.94 0.66 8.67
N LYS A 113 3.22 0.29 8.74
CA LYS A 113 4.21 1.06 9.47
C LYS A 113 4.61 2.31 8.72
N SER A 114 4.64 3.41 9.46
CA SER A 114 5.10 4.72 9.04
C SER A 114 6.50 5.02 9.57
N THR A 115 6.96 6.26 9.45
CA THR A 115 8.22 6.71 10.07
C THR A 115 8.08 6.79 11.59
N LYS A 116 9.22 6.85 12.30
CA LYS A 116 9.28 7.04 13.77
C LYS A 116 8.44 6.03 14.57
N ASN A 117 8.39 4.78 14.11
CA ASN A 117 7.64 3.68 14.75
C ASN A 117 6.12 3.93 14.93
N LYS A 118 5.55 4.85 14.15
CA LYS A 118 4.11 5.06 14.07
C LYS A 118 3.47 4.17 13.02
N PHE A 119 2.16 4.02 13.07
CA PHE A 119 1.35 3.22 12.18
C PHE A 119 0.19 4.05 11.66
N PHE A 120 -0.06 3.94 10.36
CA PHE A 120 -1.35 4.31 9.79
C PHE A 120 -2.30 3.15 10.01
N TYR A 121 -3.49 3.39 10.55
CA TYR A 121 -4.46 2.33 10.80
C TYR A 121 -5.91 2.79 10.66
N GLN A 122 -6.73 1.90 10.13
CA GLN A 122 -8.14 2.19 9.83
C GLN A 122 -8.97 0.90 9.86
N VAL A 123 -10.21 0.98 10.34
CA VAL A 123 -11.15 -0.14 10.25
C VAL A 123 -11.87 -0.10 8.92
N PHE A 124 -11.98 -1.27 8.32
CA PHE A 124 -12.72 -1.51 7.10
C PHE A 124 -13.83 -2.53 7.33
N GLU A 125 -14.92 -2.38 6.58
CA GLU A 125 -16.02 -3.33 6.53
C GLU A 125 -16.16 -3.91 5.12
N LYS A 126 -16.36 -5.23 5.04
CA LYS A 126 -16.61 -5.97 3.81
C LYS A 126 -17.99 -5.61 3.26
N LYS A 127 -18.01 -5.05 2.05
CA LYS A 127 -19.21 -4.76 1.25
C LYS A 127 -19.06 -5.49 -0.09
N GLY A 128 -19.76 -6.62 -0.23
CA GLY A 128 -19.56 -7.54 -1.35
C GLY A 128 -18.14 -8.10 -1.35
N ARG A 129 -17.41 -7.94 -2.47
CA ARG A 129 -16.01 -8.39 -2.61
C ARG A 129 -14.95 -7.42 -2.08
N PHE A 130 -15.35 -6.21 -1.66
CA PHE A 130 -14.44 -5.14 -1.31
C PHE A 130 -14.52 -4.76 0.16
N PHE A 131 -13.40 -4.33 0.73
CA PHE A 131 -13.36 -3.66 2.03
C PHE A 131 -13.45 -2.16 1.84
N LYS A 132 -14.45 -1.53 2.47
CA LYS A 132 -14.64 -0.07 2.47
C LYS A 132 -14.30 0.51 3.84
N PRO A 133 -13.72 1.71 3.93
CA PRO A 133 -13.50 2.39 5.20
C PRO A 133 -14.78 2.48 6.03
N LYS A 134 -14.71 2.12 7.31
CA LYS A 134 -15.81 2.27 8.27
C LYS A 134 -15.59 3.44 9.23
N TYR A 135 -14.36 3.61 9.70
CA TYR A 135 -13.96 4.71 10.58
C TYR A 135 -12.85 5.53 9.93
N ASN A 136 -12.54 6.70 10.50
CA ASN A 136 -11.47 7.57 10.01
C ASN A 136 -10.10 6.89 10.10
N LEU A 137 -9.20 7.33 9.21
CA LEU A 137 -7.78 6.98 9.32
C LEU A 137 -7.22 7.57 10.61
N ASN A 138 -6.34 6.82 11.27
CA ASN A 138 -5.55 7.30 12.37
C ASN A 138 -4.06 7.12 12.08
N LEU A 139 -3.26 7.93 12.76
CA LEU A 139 -1.81 7.81 12.83
C LEU A 139 -1.39 7.83 14.29
N GLY A 140 -0.71 6.79 14.74
CA GLY A 140 -0.31 6.68 16.14
C GLY A 140 0.77 5.66 16.37
N GLU A 141 1.28 5.61 17.60
CA GLU A 141 2.24 4.58 18.03
C GLU A 141 1.58 3.20 18.12
N GLU A 142 2.41 2.17 18.28
CA GLU A 142 1.92 0.79 18.40
C GLU A 142 0.96 0.60 19.60
N SER A 143 1.25 1.22 20.74
CA SER A 143 0.39 1.20 21.92
C SER A 143 -1.00 1.77 21.63
N GLN A 144 -1.06 2.88 20.89
CA GLN A 144 -2.32 3.51 20.49
C GLN A 144 -3.10 2.65 19.50
N LEU A 145 -2.42 2.00 18.54
CA LEU A 145 -3.03 1.03 17.64
C LEU A 145 -3.65 -0.15 18.42
N ILE A 146 -2.94 -0.68 19.41
CA ILE A 146 -3.41 -1.81 20.23
C ILE A 146 -4.63 -1.40 21.07
N SER A 147 -4.57 -0.24 21.74
CA SER A 147 -5.71 0.30 22.49
C SER A 147 -6.93 0.51 21.59
N TYR A 148 -6.71 1.06 20.40
CA TYR A 148 -7.77 1.24 19.39
C TYR A 148 -8.37 -0.09 18.91
N TYR A 149 -7.55 -1.13 18.74
CA TYR A 149 -8.05 -2.47 18.42
C TYR A 149 -9.01 -2.97 19.50
N PHE A 150 -8.63 -2.90 20.77
CA PHE A 150 -9.48 -3.36 21.88
C PHE A 150 -10.75 -2.52 22.04
N GLU A 151 -10.66 -1.20 21.83
CA GLU A 151 -11.83 -0.32 21.78
C GLU A 151 -12.80 -0.78 20.70
N LYS A 152 -12.33 -0.95 19.45
CA LYS A 152 -13.20 -1.33 18.33
C LYS A 152 -13.65 -2.78 18.36
N LYS A 153 -12.93 -3.67 19.06
CA LYS A 153 -13.36 -5.06 19.29
C LYS A 153 -14.67 -5.12 20.08
N LYS A 154 -14.95 -4.15 20.95
CA LYS A 154 -16.25 -4.04 21.67
C LYS A 154 -17.43 -3.83 20.71
N ASP A 155 -17.23 -3.05 19.65
CA ASP A 155 -18.26 -2.74 18.63
C ASP A 155 -18.25 -3.72 17.43
N CYS A 156 -17.20 -4.54 17.33
CA CYS A 156 -16.90 -5.36 16.17
C CYS A 156 -16.48 -6.77 16.61
N ASN A 157 -17.46 -7.62 16.89
CA ASN A 157 -17.23 -9.05 17.11
C ASN A 157 -16.36 -9.62 15.99
N ASN A 158 -15.34 -10.41 16.37
CA ASN A 158 -14.37 -11.03 15.47
C ASN A 158 -13.56 -10.05 14.58
N LEU A 159 -13.13 -8.90 15.15
CA LEU A 159 -12.21 -7.99 14.48
C LEU A 159 -10.84 -8.64 14.22
N LEU A 160 -10.45 -8.75 12.95
CA LEU A 160 -9.12 -9.22 12.55
C LEU A 160 -8.17 -8.03 12.34
N LEU A 161 -6.95 -8.13 12.87
CA LEU A 161 -5.88 -7.17 12.61
C LEU A 161 -5.04 -7.61 11.40
N LEU A 162 -4.91 -6.76 10.39
CA LEU A 162 -4.01 -6.94 9.26
C LEU A 162 -2.87 -5.94 9.38
N SER A 163 -1.63 -6.41 9.38
CA SER A 163 -0.46 -5.53 9.48
C SER A 163 0.54 -5.77 8.34
N SER A 164 1.10 -4.70 7.79
CA SER A 164 2.25 -4.81 6.87
C SER A 164 3.55 -5.22 7.56
N ASP A 165 3.63 -5.01 8.87
CA ASP A 165 4.85 -5.13 9.67
C ASP A 165 4.61 -5.91 10.96
N LYS A 166 5.68 -6.44 11.54
CA LYS A 166 5.61 -7.06 12.87
C LYS A 166 5.33 -5.98 13.92
N LEU A 167 4.44 -6.30 14.85
CA LEU A 167 4.10 -5.50 16.02
C LEU A 167 4.81 -6.15 17.23
N THR A 168 5.60 -5.37 17.96
CA THR A 168 6.46 -5.88 19.06
C THR A 168 5.67 -6.26 20.31
N ASN A 169 4.62 -5.52 20.62
CA ASN A 169 3.85 -5.59 21.86
C ASN A 169 2.53 -6.34 21.67
N LEU A 170 2.40 -7.12 20.60
CA LEU A 170 1.16 -7.82 20.26
C LEU A 170 1.00 -9.12 21.05
N ASN A 171 0.01 -9.18 21.95
CA ASN A 171 -0.41 -10.44 22.57
C ASN A 171 -1.23 -11.27 21.58
N LYS A 172 -0.60 -12.30 21.00
CA LYS A 172 -1.24 -13.17 19.98
C LYS A 172 -2.42 -13.99 20.52
N ASN A 173 -2.49 -14.22 21.83
CA ASN A 173 -3.60 -14.96 22.44
C ASN A 173 -4.89 -14.12 22.45
N GLU A 174 -4.77 -12.80 22.43
CA GLU A 174 -5.90 -11.87 22.53
C GLU A 174 -6.25 -11.20 21.19
N ILE A 175 -5.25 -11.05 20.32
CA ILE A 175 -5.37 -10.37 19.03
C ILE A 175 -5.15 -11.35 17.88
N LYS A 176 -6.26 -11.69 17.22
CA LYS A 176 -6.21 -12.40 15.94
C LYS A 176 -5.59 -11.47 14.90
N SER A 177 -4.45 -11.85 14.35
CA SER A 177 -3.73 -11.02 13.39
C SER A 177 -3.15 -11.80 12.21
N ILE A 178 -3.04 -11.12 11.06
CA ILE A 178 -2.30 -11.57 9.89
C ILE A 178 -1.25 -10.51 9.56
N ILE A 179 0.01 -10.93 9.53
CA ILE A 179 1.14 -10.06 9.17
C ILE A 179 1.59 -10.42 7.76
N LYS A 180 1.59 -9.42 6.86
CA LYS A 180 1.96 -9.59 5.45
C LYS A 180 2.73 -8.39 4.95
N LYS A 181 4.02 -8.55 4.68
CA LYS A 181 4.83 -7.49 4.03
C LYS A 181 4.26 -7.14 2.67
N VAL A 182 4.15 -5.85 2.40
CA VAL A 182 3.57 -5.29 1.16
C VAL A 182 4.67 -4.73 0.25
N ASP A 183 4.47 -4.88 -1.05
CA ASP A 183 5.31 -4.31 -2.11
C ASP A 183 4.47 -4.08 -3.39
N ALA A 184 5.12 -3.60 -4.44
CA ALA A 184 4.50 -3.33 -5.75
C ALA A 184 3.80 -4.54 -6.37
N SER A 185 4.26 -5.76 -6.13
CA SER A 185 3.58 -6.96 -6.66
C SER A 185 2.20 -7.14 -6.02
N HIS A 186 2.06 -6.80 -4.74
CA HIS A 186 0.80 -6.87 -4.02
C HIS A 186 -0.15 -5.75 -4.43
N LEU A 187 0.37 -4.56 -4.73
CA LEU A 187 -0.41 -3.46 -5.29
C LEU A 187 -1.02 -3.85 -6.65
N ALA A 188 -0.21 -4.33 -7.59
CA ALA A 188 -0.69 -4.81 -8.89
C ALA A 188 -1.78 -5.88 -8.74
N LYS A 189 -1.55 -6.88 -7.88
CA LYS A 189 -2.54 -7.93 -7.58
C LYS A 189 -3.85 -7.35 -7.02
N SER A 190 -3.78 -6.34 -6.15
CA SER A 190 -5.00 -5.69 -5.65
C SER A 190 -5.80 -5.00 -6.76
N ILE A 191 -5.11 -4.37 -7.72
CA ILE A 191 -5.73 -3.74 -8.89
C ILE A 191 -6.38 -4.77 -9.80
N PHE A 192 -5.70 -5.89 -10.06
CA PHE A 192 -6.28 -7.02 -10.82
C PHE A 192 -7.53 -7.62 -10.16
N LEU A 193 -7.65 -7.51 -8.83
CA LEU A 193 -8.82 -7.92 -8.05
C LEU A 193 -9.92 -6.83 -7.98
N GLY A 194 -9.74 -5.71 -8.69
CA GLY A 194 -10.73 -4.66 -8.85
C GLY A 194 -10.63 -3.52 -7.83
N TYR A 195 -9.55 -3.44 -7.04
CA TYR A 195 -9.31 -2.28 -6.16
C TYR A 195 -8.75 -1.06 -6.90
N GLY A 196 -8.41 -1.22 -8.18
CA GLY A 196 -7.86 -0.14 -9.00
C GLY A 196 -8.91 0.89 -9.42
N SER A 197 -8.48 2.14 -9.53
CA SER A 197 -9.29 3.24 -10.04
C SER A 197 -8.46 4.16 -10.94
N LYS A 198 -9.12 4.93 -11.82
CA LYS A 198 -8.47 6.00 -12.59
C LYS A 198 -8.27 7.30 -11.79
N LYS A 199 -8.74 7.35 -10.53
CA LYS A 199 -8.53 8.52 -9.67
C LYS A 199 -7.06 8.57 -9.26
N ILE A 200 -6.45 9.75 -9.34
CA ILE A 200 -5.01 9.93 -9.06
C ILE A 200 -4.74 10.89 -7.90
N GLU A 201 -5.79 11.24 -7.16
CA GLU A 201 -5.68 12.07 -5.96
C GLU A 201 -4.87 11.34 -4.89
N ILE A 202 -3.92 12.06 -4.28
CA ILE A 202 -3.13 11.52 -3.18
C ILE A 202 -3.89 11.74 -1.89
N PHE A 203 -4.01 10.71 -1.08
CA PHE A 203 -4.60 10.80 0.24
C PHE A 203 -3.54 11.17 1.27
N TYR A 204 -3.60 12.42 1.72
CA TYR A 204 -2.75 12.93 2.80
C TYR A 204 -3.44 12.78 4.15
N HIS A 205 -2.69 12.37 5.16
CA HIS A 205 -3.15 12.47 6.55
C HIS A 205 -2.48 13.69 7.18
N ASN A 206 -3.24 14.78 7.37
CA ASN A 206 -2.70 16.09 7.76
C ASN A 206 -1.85 16.03 9.04
N THR A 207 -2.23 15.20 10.02
CA THR A 207 -1.46 15.06 11.27
C THR A 207 -0.08 14.40 11.12
N TYR A 208 0.24 13.85 9.94
CA TYR A 208 1.60 13.38 9.66
C TYR A 208 2.60 14.54 9.52
N TYR A 209 2.12 15.77 9.25
CA TYR A 209 2.96 16.96 9.05
C TYR A 209 2.76 18.07 10.08
N GLU A 210 1.73 17.98 10.95
CA GLU A 210 1.35 19.06 11.87
C GLU A 210 2.21 19.22 13.13
N LYS A 211 3.36 18.54 13.26
CA LYS A 211 4.25 18.76 14.41
C LYS A 211 5.71 18.77 13.98
N TYR A 212 6.16 19.94 13.56
CA TYR A 212 7.52 20.41 13.71
C TYR A 212 7.50 21.68 14.54
#